data_AF-A0A7R9UTH5-F1
#
_entry.id   AF-A0A7R9UTH5-F1
#
_cell.length_a   1.000
_cell.length_b   1.000
_cell.length_c   1.000
_cell.angle_alpha   90.00
_cell.angle_beta   90.00
_cell.angle_gamma   90.00
#
_symmetry.space_group_name_H-M   'P 1'
#
loop_
_entity.id
_entity.type
_entity.pdbx_description
1 polymer ?
#
loop_
_entity_poly.entity_id
_entity_poly.type
_entity_poly.pdbx_seq_one_letter_code
_entity_poly.pdbx_strand_id
1 'polypeptide(L)'
;RRRPMSGNVSTLEGCAEAFSSLAERAESTADEWARLDAAIERLEEPTSVMLLADVRVEVARRADRDGHADEALAACNRALASLPENADALVLRGALRRARGELELAEADWRSALQQARVAVADYADDAEEEEGEIWQEDPVCRAQVCGGLIAQHELALLLSQLGRHAEADAHLAQLCMRHKLSP
;
A
#
# COMPACT_ATOMS: atom_id res chain seq x y z
N ARG A 1 -6.71 11.58 -21.61
CA ARG A 1 -8.16 11.82 -21.39
C ARG A 1 -8.74 10.73 -20.48
N ARG A 2 -8.46 10.77 -19.17
CA ARG A 2 -9.26 10.01 -18.20
C ARG A 2 -10.52 10.81 -17.90
N ARG A 3 -11.67 10.14 -17.84
CA ARG A 3 -12.97 10.78 -17.53
C ARG A 3 -12.95 11.26 -16.07
N PRO A 4 -13.62 12.38 -15.74
CA PRO A 4 -13.80 12.78 -14.36
C PRO A 4 -14.54 11.66 -13.63
N MET A 5 -13.98 11.20 -12.51
CA MET A 5 -14.66 10.29 -11.58
C MET A 5 -15.80 11.05 -10.91
N SER A 6 -16.90 11.27 -11.63
CA SER A 6 -18.17 11.72 -11.04
C SER A 6 -18.91 10.51 -10.46
N GLY A 7 -18.24 9.77 -9.57
CA GLY A 7 -18.92 8.87 -8.65
C GLY A 7 -19.52 9.73 -7.54
N ASN A 8 -20.81 9.57 -7.25
CA ASN A 8 -21.48 10.31 -6.19
C ASN A 8 -20.68 10.16 -4.88
N VAL A 9 -20.10 11.26 -4.38
CA VAL A 9 -19.27 11.28 -3.16
C VAL A 9 -20.01 10.62 -1.97
N SER A 10 -21.33 10.78 -1.90
CA SER A 10 -22.20 10.17 -0.90
C SER A 10 -22.31 8.64 -0.98
N THR A 11 -22.21 8.06 -2.19
CA THR A 11 -22.17 6.59 -2.35
C THR A 11 -20.81 6.02 -2.01
N LEU A 12 -19.73 6.77 -2.24
CA LEU A 12 -18.37 6.37 -1.90
C LEU A 12 -18.10 6.50 -0.39
N GLU A 13 -18.61 7.53 0.28
CA GLU A 13 -18.55 7.67 1.75
C GLU A 13 -19.33 6.54 2.45
N GLY A 14 -20.56 6.26 2.01
CA GLY A 14 -21.35 5.15 2.54
C GLY A 14 -20.71 3.78 2.24
N CYS A 15 -20.03 3.64 1.11
CA CYS A 15 -19.17 2.49 0.81
C CYS A 15 -18.00 2.42 1.79
N ALA A 16 -17.22 3.48 1.96
CA ALA A 16 -16.05 3.52 2.83
C ALA A 16 -16.40 3.23 4.30
N GLU A 17 -17.51 3.76 4.82
CA GLU A 17 -18.01 3.44 6.17
C GLU A 17 -18.46 1.98 6.27
N ALA A 18 -19.16 1.46 5.25
CA ALA A 18 -19.52 0.05 5.19
C ALA A 18 -18.27 -0.85 5.13
N PHE A 19 -17.23 -0.42 4.41
CA PHE A 19 -15.97 -1.14 4.26
C PHE A 19 -15.12 -1.10 5.52
N SER A 20 -15.02 0.03 6.21
CA SER A 20 -14.39 0.12 7.53
C SER A 20 -15.13 -0.74 8.55
N SER A 21 -16.46 -0.66 8.57
CA SER A 21 -17.30 -1.51 9.43
C SER A 21 -17.17 -3.00 9.10
N LEU A 22 -16.93 -3.35 7.83
CA LEU A 22 -16.69 -4.71 7.37
C LEU A 22 -15.27 -5.18 7.69
N ALA A 23 -14.25 -4.33 7.56
CA ALA A 23 -12.88 -4.63 7.99
C ALA A 23 -12.79 -4.84 9.52
N GLU A 24 -13.58 -4.08 10.27
CA GLU A 24 -13.73 -4.23 11.73
C GLU A 24 -14.44 -5.54 12.13
N ARG A 25 -15.31 -6.08 11.27
CA ARG A 25 -16.09 -7.30 11.55
C ARG A 25 -15.53 -8.55 10.88
N ALA A 26 -14.74 -8.41 9.83
CA ALA A 26 -14.14 -9.52 9.11
C ALA A 26 -13.14 -10.19 10.04
N GLU A 27 -13.56 -11.33 10.58
CA GLU A 27 -12.62 -12.34 11.05
C GLU A 27 -12.10 -13.09 9.82
N SER A 28 -10.97 -13.77 9.96
CA SER A 28 -10.31 -14.49 8.85
C SER A 28 -11.07 -15.76 8.41
N THR A 29 -12.41 -15.76 8.46
CA THR A 29 -13.19 -16.87 7.93
C THR A 29 -13.25 -16.77 6.41
N ALA A 30 -12.99 -17.88 5.72
CA ALA A 30 -13.04 -17.92 4.25
C ALA A 30 -14.42 -17.48 3.71
N ASP A 31 -15.49 -17.71 4.48
CA ASP A 31 -16.85 -17.34 4.13
C ASP A 31 -17.09 -15.83 4.16
N GLU A 32 -16.47 -15.08 5.10
CA GLU A 32 -16.59 -13.63 5.16
C GLU A 32 -15.83 -12.95 4.03
N TRP A 33 -14.67 -13.48 3.67
CA TRP A 33 -13.92 -13.03 2.50
C TRP A 33 -14.69 -13.25 1.19
N ALA A 34 -15.30 -14.43 1.02
CA ALA A 34 -16.12 -14.71 -0.16
C ALA A 34 -17.33 -13.77 -0.27
N ARG A 35 -17.95 -13.40 0.86
CA ARG A 35 -19.05 -12.43 0.90
C ARG A 35 -18.58 -11.02 0.53
N LEU A 36 -17.41 -10.60 1.03
CA LEU A 36 -16.82 -9.31 0.73
C LEU A 36 -16.44 -9.21 -0.75
N ASP A 37 -15.78 -10.24 -1.27
CA ASP A 37 -15.41 -10.35 -2.69
C ASP A 37 -16.66 -10.22 -3.58
N ALA A 38 -17.71 -10.99 -3.28
CA ALA A 38 -18.97 -10.93 -4.03
C ALA A 38 -19.74 -9.60 -3.89
N ALA A 39 -19.58 -8.88 -2.78
CA ALA A 39 -20.19 -7.56 -2.59
C ALA A 39 -19.47 -6.49 -3.41
N ILE A 40 -18.13 -6.58 -3.49
CA ILE A 40 -17.30 -5.62 -4.20
C ILE A 40 -17.28 -5.89 -5.71
N GLU A 41 -17.26 -7.16 -6.16
CA GLU A 41 -17.38 -7.50 -7.58
C GLU A 41 -18.69 -7.00 -8.22
N ARG A 42 -19.75 -6.85 -7.41
CA ARG A 42 -21.03 -6.27 -7.86
C ARG A 42 -20.93 -4.77 -8.17
N LEU A 43 -19.90 -4.11 -7.66
CA LEU A 43 -19.52 -2.76 -8.03
C LEU A 43 -18.62 -2.91 -9.27
N GLU A 44 -19.19 -2.94 -10.47
CA GLU A 44 -18.49 -3.26 -11.74
C GLU A 44 -17.45 -2.19 -12.20
N GLU A 45 -17.07 -1.26 -11.32
CA GLU A 45 -16.17 -0.15 -11.64
C GLU A 45 -14.73 -0.44 -11.18
N PRO A 46 -13.68 0.03 -11.86
CA PRO A 46 -12.28 -0.17 -11.47
C PRO A 46 -11.96 0.28 -10.02
N THR A 47 -12.78 1.18 -9.47
CA THR A 47 -12.76 1.60 -8.07
C THR A 47 -12.98 0.43 -7.09
N SER A 48 -13.70 -0.61 -7.49
CA SER A 48 -14.01 -1.77 -6.65
C SER A 48 -12.79 -2.65 -6.39
N VAL A 49 -11.96 -2.87 -7.41
CA VAL A 49 -10.71 -3.65 -7.29
C VAL A 49 -9.72 -2.97 -6.35
N MET A 50 -9.59 -1.65 -6.46
CA MET A 50 -8.74 -0.85 -5.58
C MET A 50 -9.23 -0.92 -4.12
N LEU A 51 -10.52 -0.70 -3.91
CA LEU A 51 -11.14 -0.73 -2.60
C LEU A 51 -11.05 -2.11 -1.93
N LEU A 52 -11.20 -3.19 -2.70
CA LEU A 52 -11.00 -4.55 -2.21
C LEU A 52 -9.57 -4.80 -1.74
N ALA A 53 -8.58 -4.32 -2.50
CA ALA A 53 -7.18 -4.44 -2.12
C ALA A 53 -6.91 -3.69 -0.80
N ASP A 54 -7.44 -2.48 -0.64
CA ASP A 54 -7.23 -1.67 0.56
C ASP A 54 -7.89 -2.28 1.81
N VAL A 55 -9.12 -2.81 1.68
CA VAL A 55 -9.76 -3.53 2.80
C VAL A 55 -8.94 -4.75 3.21
N ARG A 56 -8.38 -5.48 2.24
CA ARG A 56 -7.52 -6.64 2.52
C ARG A 56 -6.22 -6.23 3.20
N VAL A 57 -5.66 -5.06 2.87
CA VAL A 57 -4.51 -4.48 3.59
C VAL A 57 -4.87 -4.21 5.05
N GLU A 58 -6.03 -3.62 5.32
CA GLU A 58 -6.42 -3.31 6.71
C GLU A 58 -6.67 -4.56 7.56
N VAL A 59 -7.27 -5.60 6.98
CA VAL A 59 -7.37 -6.87 7.69
C VAL A 59 -6.00 -7.50 7.93
N ALA A 60 -5.06 -7.38 6.97
CA ALA A 60 -3.70 -7.84 7.18
C ALA A 60 -3.01 -7.09 8.33
N ARG A 61 -3.15 -5.76 8.41
CA ARG A 61 -2.59 -4.94 9.51
C ARG A 61 -3.18 -5.32 10.86
N ARG A 62 -4.48 -5.63 10.91
CA ARG A 62 -5.13 -6.10 12.13
C ARG A 62 -4.61 -7.48 12.54
N ALA A 63 -4.59 -8.43 11.61
CA ALA A 63 -4.09 -9.78 11.87
C ALA A 63 -2.63 -9.75 12.37
N ASP A 64 -1.79 -8.89 11.81
CA ASP A 64 -0.42 -8.67 12.29
C ASP A 64 -0.38 -8.12 13.73
N ARG A 65 -1.20 -7.09 14.04
CA ARG A 65 -1.33 -6.55 15.41
C ARG A 65 -1.82 -7.59 16.42
N ASP A 66 -2.70 -8.50 16.00
CA ASP A 66 -3.24 -9.57 16.82
C ASP A 66 -2.28 -10.79 16.92
N GLY A 67 -1.14 -10.75 16.22
CA GLY A 67 -0.13 -11.82 16.23
C GLY A 67 -0.41 -12.98 15.27
N HIS A 68 -1.45 -12.87 14.44
CA HIS A 68 -1.83 -13.87 13.44
C HIS A 68 -1.07 -13.66 12.12
N ALA A 69 0.25 -13.84 12.15
CA ALA A 69 1.14 -13.54 11.01
C ALA A 69 0.81 -14.31 9.72
N ASP A 70 0.33 -15.57 9.81
CA ASP A 70 -0.09 -16.35 8.63
C ASP A 70 -1.32 -15.77 7.95
N GLU A 71 -2.28 -15.29 8.77
CA GLU A 71 -3.49 -14.65 8.27
C GLU A 71 -3.18 -13.31 7.63
N ALA A 72 -2.28 -12.54 8.24
CA ALA A 72 -1.80 -11.28 7.69
C ALA A 72 -1.16 -11.47 6.30
N LEU A 73 -0.27 -12.47 6.16
CA LEU A 73 0.33 -12.79 4.86
C LEU A 73 -0.70 -13.25 3.83
N ALA A 74 -1.68 -14.07 4.23
CA ALA A 74 -2.74 -14.52 3.34
C ALA A 74 -3.57 -13.33 2.82
N ALA A 75 -3.91 -12.39 3.70
CA ALA A 75 -4.63 -11.16 3.33
C ALA A 75 -3.80 -10.27 2.39
N CYS A 76 -2.51 -10.06 2.66
CA CYS A 76 -1.60 -9.37 1.73
C CYS A 76 -1.53 -10.04 0.35
N ASN A 77 -1.44 -11.37 0.31
CA ASN A 77 -1.39 -12.11 -0.95
C ASN A 77 -2.68 -11.95 -1.75
N ARG A 78 -3.85 -11.93 -1.09
CA ARG A 78 -5.12 -11.64 -1.77
C ARG A 78 -5.19 -10.20 -2.27
N ALA A 79 -4.73 -9.23 -1.49
CA ALA A 79 -4.67 -7.83 -1.92
C ALA A 79 -3.86 -7.71 -3.23
N LEU A 80 -2.66 -8.32 -3.25
CA LEU A 80 -1.76 -8.29 -4.40
C LEU A 80 -2.20 -9.16 -5.58
N ALA A 81 -3.05 -10.16 -5.37
CA ALA A 81 -3.65 -10.92 -6.46
C ALA A 81 -4.66 -10.07 -7.25
N SER A 82 -5.33 -9.13 -6.59
CA SER A 82 -6.29 -8.22 -7.22
C SER A 82 -5.64 -6.92 -7.70
N LEU A 83 -4.70 -6.38 -6.92
CA LEU A 83 -3.96 -5.17 -7.25
C LEU A 83 -2.45 -5.37 -6.99
N PRO A 84 -1.71 -5.94 -7.96
CA PRO A 84 -0.28 -6.23 -7.82
C PRO A 84 0.59 -5.02 -7.45
N GLU A 85 0.14 -3.83 -7.81
CA GLU A 85 0.80 -2.55 -7.58
C GLU A 85 0.45 -1.88 -6.24
N ASN A 86 -0.36 -2.52 -5.38
CA ASN A 86 -0.73 -1.95 -4.09
C ASN A 86 0.52 -1.83 -3.17
N ALA A 87 1.00 -0.59 -3.01
CA ALA A 87 2.23 -0.30 -2.28
C ALA A 87 2.14 -0.69 -0.79
N ASP A 88 0.99 -0.47 -0.14
CA ASP A 88 0.80 -0.83 1.27
C ASP A 88 0.81 -2.34 1.47
N ALA A 89 0.17 -3.09 0.59
CA ALA A 89 0.20 -4.56 0.64
C ALA A 89 1.62 -5.11 0.45
N LEU A 90 2.41 -4.52 -0.46
CA LEU A 90 3.82 -4.88 -0.66
C LEU A 90 4.67 -4.56 0.57
N VAL A 91 4.51 -3.37 1.15
CA VAL A 91 5.24 -2.96 2.37
C VAL A 91 4.96 -3.91 3.52
N LEU A 92 3.68 -4.19 3.79
CA LEU A 92 3.26 -5.04 4.89
C LEU A 92 3.71 -6.49 4.68
N ARG A 93 3.58 -7.02 3.46
CA ARG A 93 4.07 -8.37 3.15
C ARG A 93 5.58 -8.47 3.33
N GLY A 94 6.33 -7.46 2.91
CA GLY A 94 7.78 -7.41 3.11
C GLY A 94 8.17 -7.43 4.59
N ALA A 95 7.46 -6.67 5.43
CA ALA A 95 7.68 -6.66 6.88
C ALA A 95 7.40 -8.04 7.52
N LEU A 96 6.28 -8.66 7.17
CA LEU A 96 5.90 -9.99 7.64
C LEU A 96 6.92 -11.06 7.20
N ARG A 97 7.41 -10.98 5.96
CA ARG A 97 8.45 -11.88 5.43
C ARG A 97 9.80 -11.69 6.12
N ARG A 98 10.21 -10.44 6.37
CA ARG A 98 11.42 -10.15 7.16
C ARG A 98 11.31 -10.75 8.56
N ALA A 99 10.17 -10.62 9.22
CA ALA A 99 9.94 -11.22 10.54
C ALA A 99 10.05 -12.75 10.54
N ARG A 100 9.76 -13.41 9.40
CA ARG A 100 9.94 -14.86 9.20
C ARG A 100 11.35 -15.27 8.79
N GLY A 101 12.25 -14.32 8.54
CA GLY A 101 13.58 -14.59 8.01
C GLY A 101 13.62 -14.81 6.50
N GLU A 102 12.53 -14.55 5.77
CA GLU A 102 12.44 -14.62 4.32
C GLU A 102 13.01 -13.33 3.69
N LEU A 103 14.29 -13.05 3.94
CA LEU A 103 14.91 -11.74 3.68
C LEU A 103 14.94 -11.38 2.19
N GLU A 104 15.22 -12.33 1.30
CA GLU A 104 15.26 -12.08 -0.15
C GLU A 104 13.87 -11.74 -0.70
N LEU A 105 12.83 -12.38 -0.17
CA LEU A 105 11.44 -12.12 -0.56
C LEU A 105 10.96 -10.77 -0.01
N ALA A 106 11.39 -10.41 1.21
CA ALA A 106 11.12 -9.09 1.78
C ALA A 106 11.78 -7.96 0.98
N GLU A 107 13.05 -8.14 0.60
CA GLU A 107 13.76 -7.18 -0.27
C GLU A 107 13.03 -6.98 -1.60
N ALA A 108 12.57 -8.07 -2.23
CA ALA A 108 11.85 -8.01 -3.50
C ALA A 108 10.52 -7.24 -3.38
N ASP A 109 9.79 -7.42 -2.28
CA ASP A 109 8.53 -6.72 -2.02
C ASP A 109 8.76 -5.21 -1.81
N TRP A 110 9.76 -4.83 -1.00
CA TRP A 110 10.05 -3.41 -0.77
C TRP A 110 10.60 -2.69 -1.99
N ARG A 111 11.42 -3.36 -2.81
CA ARG A 111 11.83 -2.81 -4.11
C ARG A 111 10.65 -2.61 -5.05
N SER A 112 9.71 -3.55 -5.07
CA SER A 112 8.47 -3.40 -5.83
C SER A 112 7.64 -2.21 -5.32
N ALA A 113 7.46 -2.07 -4.00
CA ALA A 113 6.73 -0.95 -3.41
C ALA A 113 7.36 0.40 -3.76
N LEU A 114 8.69 0.50 -3.71
CA LEU A 114 9.43 1.70 -4.12
C LEU A 114 9.22 2.03 -5.60
N GLN A 115 9.23 1.03 -6.46
CA GLN A 115 9.01 1.22 -7.89
C GLN A 115 7.59 1.73 -8.14
N GLN A 116 6.58 1.18 -7.48
CA GLN A 116 5.19 1.64 -7.62
C GLN A 116 5.00 3.06 -7.11
N ALA A 117 5.59 3.39 -5.95
CA ALA A 117 5.57 4.76 -5.43
C ALA A 117 6.24 5.75 -6.40
N ARG A 118 7.32 5.35 -7.09
CA ARG A 118 7.99 6.19 -8.09
C ARG A 118 7.16 6.37 -9.36
N VAL A 119 6.50 5.31 -9.84
CA VAL A 119 5.61 5.37 -11.01
C VAL A 119 4.41 6.27 -10.72
N ALA A 120 3.79 6.12 -9.55
CA ALA A 120 2.72 7.01 -9.11
C ALA A 120 3.17 8.49 -9.16
N VAL A 121 4.29 8.84 -8.52
CA VAL A 121 4.81 10.22 -8.54
C VAL A 121 5.06 10.72 -9.98
N ALA A 122 5.51 9.87 -10.89
CA ALA A 122 5.74 10.25 -12.29
C ALA A 122 4.43 10.50 -13.05
N ASP A 123 3.43 9.62 -12.90
CA ASP A 123 2.12 9.75 -13.55
C ASP A 123 1.41 11.05 -13.14
N TYR A 124 1.54 11.44 -11.86
CA TYR A 124 0.98 12.70 -11.36
C TYR A 124 1.83 13.94 -11.71
N ALA A 125 3.12 13.78 -12.02
CA ALA A 125 3.99 14.91 -12.35
C ALA A 125 3.68 15.50 -13.74
N ASP A 126 3.19 14.65 -14.65
CA ASP A 126 2.74 15.07 -15.97
C ASP A 126 1.43 15.90 -15.91
N ASP A 127 0.60 15.72 -14.88
CA ASP A 127 -0.62 16.52 -14.64
C ASP A 127 -0.35 17.79 -13.78
N ALA A 128 0.80 17.86 -13.10
CA ALA A 128 1.14 18.92 -12.13
C ALA A 128 1.78 20.18 -12.73
N GLU A 129 2.04 20.23 -14.04
CA GLU A 129 2.44 21.49 -14.69
C GLU A 129 1.25 22.46 -14.88
N GLU A 130 -0.01 22.01 -14.73
CA GLU A 130 -1.19 22.86 -14.97
C GLU A 130 -1.77 23.55 -13.71
N GLU A 131 -1.55 23.06 -12.48
CA GLU A 131 -2.09 23.70 -11.27
C GLU A 131 -1.07 23.77 -10.12
N GLU A 132 -0.86 24.99 -9.63
CA GLU A 132 0.13 25.41 -8.64
C GLU A 132 0.30 24.43 -7.45
N GLY A 133 1.40 23.65 -7.45
CA GLY A 133 2.28 23.28 -6.33
C GLY A 133 1.75 22.68 -5.00
N GLU A 134 0.49 22.91 -4.62
CA GLU A 134 -0.09 22.57 -3.31
C GLU A 134 -0.92 21.28 -3.34
N ILE A 135 -1.38 20.84 -4.52
CA ILE A 135 -2.29 19.68 -4.69
C ILE A 135 -1.65 18.34 -4.27
N TRP A 136 -0.32 18.21 -4.37
CA TRP A 136 0.42 16.99 -3.98
C TRP A 136 0.20 16.56 -2.54
N GLN A 137 -0.08 17.51 -1.65
CA GLN A 137 -0.34 17.17 -0.26
C GLN A 137 -1.75 16.63 -0.10
N GLU A 138 -2.74 17.09 -0.85
CA GLU A 138 -4.16 16.83 -0.56
C GLU A 138 -4.75 15.57 -1.22
N ASP A 139 -4.19 15.03 -2.31
CA ASP A 139 -4.68 13.77 -2.90
C ASP A 139 -4.36 12.57 -1.96
N PRO A 140 -5.38 11.89 -1.41
CA PRO A 140 -5.19 10.77 -0.47
C PRO A 140 -4.47 9.57 -1.10
N VAL A 141 -4.65 9.32 -2.40
CA VAL A 141 -4.05 8.19 -3.12
C VAL A 141 -2.57 8.46 -3.35
N CYS A 142 -2.25 9.68 -3.80
CA CYS A 142 -0.87 10.12 -3.99
C CYS A 142 -0.12 10.16 -2.66
N ARG A 143 -0.76 10.66 -1.59
CA ARG A 143 -0.19 10.65 -0.23
C ARG A 143 0.04 9.22 0.28
N ALA A 144 -0.91 8.31 0.13
CA ALA A 144 -0.77 6.92 0.58
C ALA A 144 0.35 6.17 -0.17
N GLN A 145 0.44 6.31 -1.49
CA GLN A 145 1.49 5.69 -2.31
C GLN A 145 2.88 6.28 -2.01
N VAL A 146 2.97 7.58 -1.76
CA VAL A 146 4.21 8.24 -1.32
C VAL A 146 4.62 7.80 0.09
N CYS A 147 3.66 7.67 1.03
CA CYS A 147 3.92 7.18 2.39
C CYS A 147 4.40 5.71 2.40
N GLY A 148 3.75 4.83 1.63
CA GLY A 148 4.18 3.44 1.47
C GLY A 148 5.60 3.33 0.88
N GLY A 149 5.92 4.17 -0.12
CA GLY A 149 7.27 4.26 -0.68
C GLY A 149 8.32 4.66 0.34
N LEU A 150 8.06 5.63 1.21
CA LEU A 150 8.99 6.05 2.27
C LEU A 150 9.24 4.94 3.29
N ILE A 151 8.17 4.23 3.71
CA ILE A 151 8.30 3.09 4.63
C ILE A 151 9.11 1.98 3.97
N ALA A 152 8.80 1.62 2.73
CA ALA A 152 9.56 0.63 1.96
C ALA A 152 11.05 1.00 1.87
N GLN A 153 11.34 2.28 1.66
CA GLN A 153 12.72 2.79 1.56
C GLN A 153 13.49 2.61 2.86
N HIS A 154 12.85 2.95 3.99
CA HIS A 154 13.43 2.82 5.30
C HIS A 154 13.69 1.34 5.65
N GLU A 155 12.68 0.49 5.48
CA GLU A 155 12.76 -0.94 5.78
C GLU A 155 13.79 -1.66 4.91
N LEU A 156 13.87 -1.30 3.62
CA LEU A 156 14.90 -1.80 2.72
C LEU A 156 16.29 -1.41 3.21
N ALA A 157 16.51 -0.16 3.63
CA ALA A 157 17.80 0.27 4.16
C ALA A 157 18.20 -0.53 5.42
N LEU A 158 17.25 -0.78 6.33
CA LEU A 158 17.50 -1.59 7.53
C LEU A 158 17.89 -3.03 7.17
N LEU A 159 17.18 -3.66 6.24
CA LEU A 159 17.51 -5.02 5.80
C LEU A 159 18.85 -5.09 5.08
N LEU A 160 19.16 -4.12 4.21
CA LEU A 160 20.46 -4.06 3.53
C LEU A 160 21.60 -3.92 4.53
N SER A 161 21.42 -3.12 5.58
CA SER A 161 22.39 -3.00 6.67
C SER A 161 22.56 -4.33 7.43
N GLN A 162 21.46 -5.04 7.70
CA GLN A 162 21.49 -6.37 8.32
C GLN A 162 22.22 -7.41 7.46
N LEU A 163 22.15 -7.29 6.14
CA LEU A 163 22.86 -8.14 5.17
C LEU A 163 24.32 -7.70 4.91
N GLY A 164 24.82 -6.64 5.56
CA GLY A 164 26.17 -6.10 5.35
C GLY A 164 26.34 -5.26 4.08
N ARG A 165 25.26 -4.94 3.38
CA ARG A 165 25.23 -4.11 2.16
C ARG A 165 25.14 -2.62 2.51
N HIS A 166 26.07 -2.14 3.33
CA HIS A 166 26.03 -0.80 3.93
C HIS A 166 26.01 0.33 2.90
N ALA A 167 26.75 0.22 1.79
CA ALA A 167 26.76 1.25 0.75
C ALA A 167 25.38 1.46 0.10
N GLU A 168 24.62 0.39 -0.10
CA GLU A 168 23.25 0.48 -0.64
C GLU A 168 22.28 1.03 0.41
N ALA A 169 22.43 0.60 1.68
CA ALA A 169 21.64 1.13 2.78
C ALA A 169 21.82 2.65 2.95
N ASP A 170 23.06 3.13 2.93
CA ASP A 170 23.39 4.55 3.05
C ASP A 170 22.82 5.38 1.90
N ALA A 171 22.80 4.83 0.67
CA ALA A 171 22.19 5.49 -0.48
C ALA A 171 20.67 5.67 -0.28
N HIS A 172 19.97 4.66 0.23
CA HIS A 172 18.55 4.75 0.54
C HIS A 172 18.25 5.73 1.68
N LEU A 173 19.07 5.76 2.73
CA LEU A 173 18.92 6.71 3.84
C LEU A 173 19.22 8.15 3.40
N ALA A 174 20.26 8.38 2.61
CA ALA A 174 20.59 9.70 2.08
C ALA A 174 19.45 10.28 1.22
N GLN A 175 18.82 9.44 0.40
CA GLN A 175 17.64 9.82 -0.38
C GLN A 175 16.45 10.20 0.50
N LEU A 176 16.23 9.52 1.64
CA LEU A 176 15.21 9.90 2.62
C LEU A 176 15.52 11.29 3.24
N CYS A 177 16.76 11.52 3.66
CA CYS A 177 17.17 12.80 4.27
C CYS A 177 16.99 13.99 3.30
N MET A 178 17.40 13.83 2.04
CA MET A 178 17.25 14.87 1.01
C MET A 178 15.78 15.23 0.77
N ARG A 179 14.88 14.24 0.82
CA ARG A 179 13.44 14.43 0.59
C ARG A 179 12.74 15.19 1.72
N HIS A 180 13.24 15.07 2.95
CA HIS A 180 12.66 15.70 4.14
C HIS A 180 13.37 16.99 4.58
N LYS A 181 14.35 17.49 3.83
CA LYS A 181 15.23 18.62 4.24
C LYS A 181 15.80 18.42 5.66
N LEU A 182 16.03 17.17 6.06
CA LEU A 182 16.69 16.86 7.31
C LEU A 182 18.19 17.09 7.05
N SER A 183 18.70 18.21 7.56
CA SER A 183 20.14 18.48 7.57
C SER A 183 20.87 17.35 8.32
N PRO A 184 22.10 16.97 7.89
CA PRO A 184 22.89 15.95 8.56
C PRO A 184 23.22 16.30 10.01
#